data_AF-A0A1D9PAD7-F1
#
_entry.id   AF-A0A1D9PAD7-F1
#
_cell.length_a   1.000
_cell.length_b   1.000
_cell.length_c   1.000
_cell.angle_alpha   90.00
_cell.angle_beta   90.00
_cell.angle_gamma   90.00
#
_symmetry.space_group_name_H-M   'P 1'
#
loop_
_entity.id
_entity.type
_entity.pdbx_description
1 polymer ?
#
loop_
_entity_poly.entity_id
_entity_poly.type
_entity_poly.pdbx_seq_one_letter_code
_entity_poly.pdbx_strand_id
1 'polypeptide(L)'
;MRKIILSSMVLTMLLMACNQKKQEEQTEKTEVETAKEQETEAVEEITTVSDAVKASVSTEAIINGYLKIKNALASDNSAEAAKVAADFSKAVEATKTDKIAAELKDKYSKTTEEAKKQAALIVSNSGKIDQQRLCFAVLSKNITSLIATFGSKQKLYQDYCPMYDEGKSGYWISEFKVIKNPYYGSEMLECGGMIKEIK
;
A
#
# COMPACT_ATOMS: atom_id res chain seq x y z
N MET A 1 13.20 -64.74 37.52
CA MET A 1 13.29 -63.96 38.76
C MET A 1 11.93 -63.41 39.10
N ARG A 2 11.41 -63.77 40.28
CA ARG A 2 10.14 -63.35 40.87
C ARG A 2 10.18 -61.84 41.20
N LYS A 3 9.10 -61.10 40.91
CA LYS A 3 8.45 -60.19 41.87
C LYS A 3 6.94 -60.15 41.59
N ILE A 4 6.18 -60.69 42.54
CA ILE A 4 4.75 -60.48 42.78
C ILE A 4 4.66 -59.38 43.85
N ILE A 5 3.53 -58.65 43.92
CA ILE A 5 2.84 -58.02 45.09
C ILE A 5 2.16 -56.75 44.55
N LEU A 6 0.88 -56.41 44.76
CA LEU A 6 -0.35 -57.03 45.27
C LEU A 6 -1.35 -55.86 45.40
N SER A 7 -2.64 -56.11 45.13
CA SER A 7 -3.80 -55.43 45.75
C SER A 7 -4.08 -53.96 45.36
N SER A 8 -5.30 -53.47 45.16
CA SER A 8 -6.62 -53.96 45.56
C SER A 8 -7.73 -53.44 44.64
N MET A 9 -8.69 -54.34 44.37
CA MET A 9 -10.15 -54.15 44.19
C MET A 9 -10.67 -52.86 44.89
N VAL A 10 -11.64 -52.10 44.38
CA VAL A 10 -13.06 -52.47 44.36
C VAL A 10 -13.85 -51.55 43.40
N LEU A 11 -14.72 -52.24 42.68
CA LEU A 11 -15.88 -51.84 41.88
C LEU A 11 -16.96 -51.12 42.69
N THR A 12 -17.48 -49.99 42.21
CA THR A 12 -18.89 -49.61 42.47
C THR A 12 -19.49 -48.77 41.35
N MET A 13 -20.74 -49.13 41.05
CA MET A 13 -21.59 -48.77 39.93
C MET A 13 -22.49 -47.55 40.18
N LEU A 14 -22.94 -46.95 39.06
CA LEU A 14 -24.25 -46.28 38.80
C LEU A 14 -24.55 -44.99 39.62
N LEU A 15 -25.07 -43.89 39.05
CA LEU A 15 -26.30 -43.74 38.25
C LEU A 15 -26.27 -42.49 37.35
N MET A 16 -27.02 -42.58 36.24
CA MET A 16 -27.48 -41.46 35.43
C MET A 16 -28.55 -40.63 36.17
N ALA A 17 -28.49 -39.30 36.05
CA ALA A 17 -29.66 -38.44 36.14
C ALA A 17 -29.45 -37.18 35.29
N CYS A 18 -30.33 -36.98 34.31
CA CYS A 18 -30.49 -35.73 33.58
C CYS A 18 -31.35 -34.75 34.41
N ASN A 19 -31.08 -33.45 34.32
CA ASN A 19 -31.98 -32.43 33.73
C ASN A 19 -31.89 -31.03 34.40
N GLN A 20 -31.84 -30.01 33.53
CA GLN A 20 -32.20 -28.58 33.65
C GLN A 20 -32.05 -27.83 34.98
N LYS A 21 -31.24 -26.75 34.97
CA LYS A 21 -31.76 -25.38 35.18
C LYS A 21 -30.76 -24.30 34.76
N LYS A 22 -31.30 -23.29 34.07
CA LYS A 22 -30.70 -22.04 33.60
C LYS A 22 -30.42 -21.09 34.78
N GLN A 23 -29.28 -20.39 34.77
CA GLN A 23 -29.14 -19.04 35.32
C GLN A 23 -27.93 -18.32 34.72
N GLU A 24 -28.20 -17.16 34.12
CA GLU A 24 -27.25 -16.09 33.80
C GLU A 24 -27.07 -15.21 35.06
N GLU A 25 -25.86 -14.68 35.28
CA GLU A 25 -25.53 -13.28 35.69
C GLU A 25 -24.01 -13.21 35.99
N GLN A 26 -23.25 -12.39 35.23
CA GLN A 26 -22.72 -11.05 35.60
C GLN A 26 -21.52 -11.11 36.58
N THR A 27 -20.48 -10.28 36.59
CA THR A 27 -19.95 -9.11 35.85
C THR A 27 -18.60 -8.79 36.52
N GLU A 28 -17.57 -8.40 35.77
CA GLU A 28 -16.61 -7.30 36.09
C GLU A 28 -15.55 -7.26 34.97
N LYS A 29 -15.61 -6.32 34.02
CA LYS A 29 -15.09 -4.93 34.08
C LYS A 29 -13.69 -4.82 34.69
N THR A 30 -12.71 -4.51 33.84
CA THR A 30 -11.85 -3.33 34.02
C THR A 30 -11.35 -2.88 32.64
N GLU A 31 -11.76 -1.66 32.28
CA GLU A 31 -11.30 -0.84 31.15
C GLU A 31 -9.83 -0.39 31.37
N VAL A 32 -9.01 -0.46 30.32
CA VAL A 32 -8.53 0.65 29.45
C VAL A 32 -7.37 1.44 30.06
N GLU A 33 -6.27 1.40 29.30
CA GLU A 33 -5.27 2.44 28.99
C GLU A 33 -3.93 1.72 28.80
N THR A 34 -3.06 1.95 27.83
CA THR A 34 -2.93 2.94 26.76
C THR A 34 -1.84 2.37 25.86
N ALA A 35 -2.04 2.28 24.54
CA ALA A 35 -0.92 2.20 23.62
C ALA A 35 -1.34 2.53 22.18
N LYS A 36 -0.96 3.75 21.81
CA LYS A 36 -0.54 4.16 20.47
C LYS A 36 -1.67 4.48 19.49
N GLU A 37 -2.03 5.76 19.48
CA GLU A 37 -2.25 6.51 18.25
C GLU A 37 -1.20 6.09 17.23
N GLN A 38 -1.59 5.22 16.32
CA GLN A 38 -0.85 4.98 15.11
C GLN A 38 -1.36 6.02 14.13
N GLU A 39 -0.54 7.05 13.96
CA GLU A 39 -0.63 8.06 12.93
C GLU A 39 -1.07 7.40 11.61
N THR A 40 -2.36 7.49 11.29
CA THR A 40 -2.82 7.34 9.92
C THR A 40 -2.14 8.48 9.18
N GLU A 41 -1.00 8.22 8.54
CA GLU A 41 -0.40 9.18 7.63
C GLU A 41 -1.50 9.61 6.66
N ALA A 42 -1.91 10.87 6.80
CA ALA A 42 -2.92 11.44 5.94
C ALA A 42 -2.43 11.28 4.50
N VAL A 43 -3.22 10.58 3.68
CA VAL A 43 -3.03 10.58 2.24
C VAL A 43 -3.06 12.04 1.81
N GLU A 44 -1.95 12.57 1.28
CA GLU A 44 -1.90 13.96 0.85
C GLU A 44 -3.04 14.21 -0.13
N GLU A 45 -3.94 15.13 0.24
CA GLU A 45 -5.10 15.42 -0.58
C GLU A 45 -4.65 16.17 -1.83
N ILE A 46 -4.74 15.50 -2.98
CA ILE A 46 -4.54 16.17 -4.28
C ILE A 46 -5.65 17.21 -4.48
N THR A 47 -5.29 18.48 -4.41
CA THR A 47 -6.17 19.63 -4.69
C THR A 47 -5.66 20.39 -5.92
N THR A 48 -6.41 21.39 -6.36
CA THR A 48 -6.00 22.24 -7.49
C THR A 48 -4.83 23.14 -7.09
N VAL A 49 -3.67 22.92 -7.69
CA VAL A 49 -2.49 23.79 -7.56
C VAL A 49 -2.47 24.90 -8.62
N SER A 50 -1.82 26.02 -8.33
CA SER A 50 -1.75 27.17 -9.24
C SER A 50 -0.92 26.88 -10.50
N ASP A 51 -1.26 27.56 -11.61
CA ASP A 51 -0.53 27.39 -12.89
C ASP A 51 0.96 27.76 -12.78
N ALA A 52 1.29 28.74 -11.93
CA ALA A 52 2.67 29.11 -11.65
C ALA A 52 3.46 27.94 -11.02
N VAL A 53 2.84 27.20 -10.10
CA VAL A 53 3.45 26.02 -9.48
C VAL A 53 3.55 24.87 -10.48
N LYS A 54 2.50 24.61 -11.28
CA LYS A 54 2.53 23.60 -12.37
C LYS A 54 3.61 23.89 -13.43
N ALA A 55 3.94 25.15 -13.66
CA ALA A 55 4.96 25.57 -14.61
C ALA A 55 6.40 25.54 -14.04
N SER A 56 6.55 25.45 -12.71
CA SER A 56 7.84 25.50 -12.02
C SER A 56 8.69 24.23 -12.19
N VAL A 57 8.05 23.09 -12.47
CA VAL A 57 8.71 21.81 -12.76
C VAL A 57 7.82 20.97 -13.67
N SER A 58 8.45 20.27 -14.62
CA SER A 58 7.75 19.31 -15.49
C SER A 58 7.68 17.96 -14.78
N THR A 59 6.48 17.53 -14.38
CA THR A 59 6.25 16.23 -13.72
C THR A 59 5.87 15.12 -14.70
N GLU A 60 5.62 15.44 -15.97
CA GLU A 60 5.02 14.53 -16.96
C GLU A 60 5.89 13.29 -17.23
N ALA A 61 7.20 13.48 -17.37
CA ALA A 61 8.11 12.35 -17.60
C ALA A 61 8.16 11.41 -16.39
N ILE A 62 8.14 11.95 -15.17
CA ILE A 62 8.12 11.19 -13.92
C ILE A 62 6.81 10.42 -13.80
N ILE A 63 5.67 11.09 -13.98
CA ILE A 63 4.35 10.48 -13.92
C ILE A 63 4.22 9.38 -14.98
N ASN A 64 4.66 9.62 -16.22
CA ASN A 64 4.58 8.61 -17.27
C ASN A 64 5.50 7.41 -17.01
N GLY A 65 6.67 7.61 -16.40
CA GLY A 65 7.51 6.51 -15.91
C GLY A 65 6.79 5.68 -14.84
N TYR A 66 6.16 6.34 -13.87
CA TYR A 66 5.38 5.67 -12.83
C TYR A 66 4.21 4.85 -13.40
N LEU A 67 3.46 5.42 -14.34
CA LEU A 67 2.32 4.74 -14.99
C LEU A 67 2.76 3.48 -15.75
N LYS A 68 3.95 3.49 -16.36
CA LYS A 68 4.53 2.29 -16.97
C LYS A 68 4.82 1.20 -15.94
N ILE A 69 5.38 1.56 -14.78
CA ILE A 69 5.59 0.60 -13.67
C ILE A 69 4.25 0.02 -13.23
N LYS A 70 3.26 0.88 -12.96
CA LYS A 70 1.89 0.49 -12.58
C LYS A 70 1.29 -0.51 -13.58
N ASN A 71 1.38 -0.21 -14.88
CA ASN A 71 0.84 -1.08 -15.93
C ASN A 71 1.55 -2.43 -16.02
N ALA A 72 2.87 -2.45 -15.88
CA ALA A 72 3.63 -3.71 -15.87
C ALA A 72 3.20 -4.60 -14.69
N LEU A 73 3.05 -4.03 -13.50
CA LEU A 73 2.59 -4.75 -12.30
C LEU A 73 1.14 -5.24 -12.40
N ALA A 74 0.25 -4.44 -12.99
CA ALA A 74 -1.13 -4.84 -13.25
C ALA A 74 -1.23 -5.97 -14.29
N SER A 75 -0.21 -6.14 -15.14
CA SER A 75 -0.10 -7.24 -16.12
C SER A 75 0.71 -8.43 -15.63
N ASP A 76 1.05 -8.49 -14.34
CA ASP A 76 1.93 -9.51 -13.73
C ASP A 76 3.33 -9.61 -14.35
N ASN A 77 3.79 -8.56 -15.04
CA ASN A 77 5.06 -8.57 -15.76
C ASN A 77 6.19 -7.99 -14.88
N SER A 78 6.72 -8.84 -14.01
CA SER A 78 7.79 -8.48 -13.07
C SER A 78 9.07 -7.97 -13.75
N ALA A 79 9.45 -8.56 -14.89
CA ALA A 79 10.66 -8.17 -15.62
C ALA A 79 10.49 -6.80 -16.30
N GLU A 80 9.34 -6.55 -16.94
CA GLU A 80 9.07 -5.23 -17.51
C GLU A 80 8.96 -4.17 -16.41
N ALA A 81 8.34 -4.49 -15.26
CA ALA A 81 8.25 -3.58 -14.12
C ALA A 81 9.64 -3.13 -13.66
N ALA A 82 10.60 -4.05 -13.54
CA ALA A 82 12.00 -3.74 -13.25
C ALA A 82 12.62 -2.86 -14.33
N LYS A 83 12.45 -3.20 -15.61
CA LYS A 83 13.01 -2.43 -16.73
C LYS A 83 12.49 -0.99 -16.74
N VAL A 84 11.18 -0.78 -16.65
CA VAL A 84 10.60 0.58 -16.69
C VAL A 84 10.84 1.37 -15.40
N ALA A 85 11.06 0.69 -14.26
CA ALA A 85 11.51 1.35 -13.03
C ALA A 85 12.92 1.94 -13.17
N ALA A 86 13.83 1.28 -13.90
CA ALA A 86 15.13 1.86 -14.22
C ALA A 86 14.99 3.12 -15.10
N ASP A 87 14.06 3.11 -16.06
CA ASP A 87 13.80 4.28 -16.91
C ASP A 87 13.11 5.42 -16.15
N PHE A 88 12.26 5.10 -15.17
CA PHE A 88 11.68 6.08 -14.25
C PHE A 88 12.77 6.84 -13.49
N SER A 89 13.77 6.16 -12.92
CA SER A 89 14.86 6.82 -12.20
C SER A 89 15.63 7.81 -13.09
N LYS A 90 15.88 7.44 -14.34
CA LYS A 90 16.51 8.34 -15.34
C LYS A 90 15.63 9.56 -15.63
N ALA A 91 14.31 9.39 -15.70
CA ALA A 91 13.38 10.49 -15.93
C ALA A 91 13.40 11.50 -14.77
N VAL A 92 13.47 11.00 -13.53
CA VAL A 92 13.63 11.87 -12.34
C VAL A 92 14.95 12.64 -12.41
N GLU A 93 16.06 11.98 -12.74
CA GLU A 93 17.38 12.62 -12.85
C GLU A 93 17.47 13.66 -13.97
N ALA A 94 16.77 13.44 -15.08
CA ALA A 94 16.72 14.37 -16.20
C ALA A 94 15.82 15.59 -15.95
N THR A 95 15.05 15.61 -14.86
CA THR A 95 14.07 16.67 -14.59
C THR A 95 14.78 17.94 -14.12
N LYS A 96 14.54 19.04 -14.82
CA LYS A 96 15.08 20.36 -14.48
C LYS A 96 14.32 20.97 -13.31
N THR A 97 15.06 21.44 -12.31
CA THR A 97 14.52 21.95 -11.03
C THR A 97 14.86 23.43 -10.79
N ASP A 98 15.41 24.12 -11.80
CA ASP A 98 15.89 25.50 -11.70
C ASP A 98 14.79 26.52 -11.37
N LYS A 99 13.55 26.20 -11.74
CA LYS A 99 12.38 27.08 -11.54
C LYS A 99 11.54 26.75 -10.31
N ILE A 100 11.91 25.73 -9.55
CA ILE A 100 11.20 25.38 -8.31
C ILE A 100 11.45 26.47 -7.26
N ALA A 101 10.37 26.97 -6.64
CA ALA A 101 10.43 27.94 -5.56
C ALA A 101 11.21 27.37 -4.35
N ALA A 102 11.94 28.21 -3.63
CA ALA A 102 12.91 27.76 -2.61
C ALA A 102 12.26 26.89 -1.53
N GLU A 103 11.04 27.24 -1.11
CA GLU A 103 10.22 26.55 -0.12
C GLU A 103 9.73 25.16 -0.60
N LEU A 104 9.71 24.89 -1.90
CA LEU A 104 9.29 23.60 -2.47
C LEU A 104 10.46 22.70 -2.85
N LYS A 105 11.70 23.21 -2.88
CA LYS A 105 12.88 22.44 -3.28
C LYS A 105 13.15 21.24 -2.38
N ASP A 106 13.08 21.43 -1.06
CA ASP A 106 13.30 20.35 -0.09
C ASP A 106 12.23 19.26 -0.23
N LYS A 107 10.96 19.66 -0.37
CA LYS A 107 9.85 18.72 -0.60
C LYS A 107 10.06 17.93 -1.89
N TYR A 108 10.38 18.60 -3.00
CA TYR A 108 10.69 17.93 -4.27
C TYR A 108 11.84 16.92 -4.12
N SER A 109 12.96 17.33 -3.54
CA SER A 109 14.14 16.47 -3.40
C SER A 109 13.83 15.23 -2.57
N LYS A 110 13.22 15.38 -1.38
CA LYS A 110 12.87 14.25 -0.51
C LYS A 110 11.90 13.28 -1.19
N THR A 111 10.83 13.80 -1.80
CA THR A 111 9.84 12.97 -2.51
C THR A 111 10.48 12.21 -3.67
N THR A 112 11.33 12.86 -4.47
CA THR A 112 11.95 12.22 -5.64
C THR A 112 13.12 11.30 -5.29
N GLU A 113 13.85 11.56 -4.22
CA GLU A 113 14.88 10.65 -3.69
C GLU A 113 14.26 9.35 -3.19
N GLU A 114 13.19 9.42 -2.39
CA GLU A 114 12.51 8.21 -1.92
C GLU A 114 11.84 7.48 -3.10
N ALA A 115 11.22 8.20 -4.05
CA ALA A 115 10.68 7.59 -5.27
C ALA A 115 11.76 6.83 -6.06
N LYS A 116 12.95 7.40 -6.26
CA LYS A 116 14.07 6.73 -6.94
C LYS A 116 14.55 5.51 -6.16
N LYS A 117 14.62 5.58 -4.84
CA LYS A 117 14.98 4.45 -3.99
C LYS A 117 13.99 3.30 -4.15
N GLN A 118 12.69 3.58 -4.14
CA GLN A 118 11.66 2.55 -4.37
C GLN A 118 11.75 1.97 -5.78
N ALA A 119 11.98 2.80 -6.80
CA ALA A 119 12.22 2.32 -8.16
C ALA A 119 13.45 1.40 -8.24
N ALA A 120 14.56 1.74 -7.59
CA ALA A 120 15.75 0.89 -7.52
C ALA A 120 15.48 -0.46 -6.83
N LEU A 121 14.64 -0.47 -5.79
CA LEU A 121 14.19 -1.72 -5.14
C LEU A 121 13.27 -2.55 -6.04
N ILE A 122 12.45 -1.92 -6.88
CA ILE A 122 11.66 -2.64 -7.91
C ILE A 122 12.58 -3.30 -8.94
N VAL A 123 13.66 -2.61 -9.36
CA VAL A 123 14.68 -3.17 -10.25
C VAL A 123 15.36 -4.39 -9.61
N SER A 124 15.84 -4.26 -8.37
CA SER A 124 16.59 -5.32 -7.69
C SER A 124 15.74 -6.54 -7.34
N ASN A 125 14.42 -6.37 -7.22
CA ASN A 125 13.46 -7.44 -6.99
C ASN A 125 12.83 -8.00 -8.27
N SER A 126 13.48 -7.87 -9.43
CA SER A 126 13.04 -8.52 -10.67
C SER A 126 12.82 -10.03 -10.45
N GLY A 127 11.67 -10.54 -10.89
CA GLY A 127 11.21 -11.92 -10.67
C GLY A 127 10.51 -12.15 -9.32
N LYS A 128 10.42 -11.16 -8.44
CA LYS A 128 9.76 -11.23 -7.13
C LYS A 128 8.62 -10.20 -7.06
N ILE A 129 7.53 -10.47 -7.77
CA ILE A 129 6.47 -9.48 -8.00
C ILE A 129 5.84 -8.93 -6.72
N ASP A 130 5.68 -9.76 -5.68
CA ASP A 130 5.13 -9.31 -4.40
C ASP A 130 6.01 -8.26 -3.73
N GLN A 131 7.34 -8.43 -3.80
CA GLN A 131 8.29 -7.44 -3.29
C GLN A 131 8.27 -6.16 -4.12
N GLN A 132 8.10 -6.27 -5.45
CA GLN A 132 7.94 -5.10 -6.30
C GLN A 132 6.65 -4.33 -5.99
N ARG A 133 5.55 -5.01 -5.67
CA ARG A 133 4.27 -4.41 -5.25
C ARG A 133 4.38 -3.67 -3.92
N LEU A 134 5.11 -4.22 -2.95
CA LEU A 134 5.42 -3.53 -1.69
C LEU A 134 6.17 -2.21 -1.94
N CYS A 135 7.22 -2.24 -2.76
CA CYS A 135 7.93 -1.02 -3.16
C CYS A 135 7.04 -0.05 -3.96
N PHE A 136 6.17 -0.58 -4.81
CA PHE A 136 5.25 0.21 -5.62
C PHE A 136 4.21 0.96 -4.77
N ALA A 137 3.75 0.39 -3.65
CA ALA A 137 2.85 1.09 -2.73
C ALA A 137 3.49 2.36 -2.16
N VAL A 138 4.75 2.27 -1.72
CA VAL A 138 5.53 3.42 -1.25
C VAL A 138 5.80 4.40 -2.39
N LEU A 139 6.14 3.92 -3.58
CA LEU A 139 6.30 4.77 -4.77
C LEU A 139 5.01 5.53 -5.12
N SER A 140 3.85 4.87 -5.03
CA SER A 140 2.53 5.47 -5.29
C SER A 140 2.22 6.62 -4.34
N LYS A 141 2.59 6.49 -3.06
CA LYS A 141 2.50 7.60 -2.10
C LYS A 141 3.38 8.79 -2.52
N ASN A 142 4.63 8.54 -2.90
CA ASN A 142 5.54 9.60 -3.35
C ASN A 142 5.01 10.33 -4.59
N ILE A 143 4.47 9.59 -5.57
CA ILE A 143 3.89 10.19 -6.78
C ILE A 143 2.60 10.95 -6.48
N THR A 144 1.77 10.45 -5.56
CA THR A 144 0.61 11.19 -5.05
C THR A 144 1.04 12.53 -4.47
N SER A 145 2.10 12.55 -3.65
CA SER A 145 2.64 13.79 -3.05
C SER A 145 3.25 14.74 -4.09
N LEU A 146 3.96 14.19 -5.08
CA LEU A 146 4.50 14.98 -6.20
C LEU A 146 3.37 15.67 -6.97
N ILE A 147 2.29 14.95 -7.28
CA ILE A 147 1.11 15.51 -7.98
C ILE A 147 0.36 16.50 -7.09
N ALA A 148 0.21 16.23 -5.79
CA ALA A 148 -0.42 17.18 -4.87
C ALA A 148 0.36 18.50 -4.76
N THR A 149 1.70 18.44 -4.90
CA THR A 149 2.57 19.62 -4.77
C THR A 149 2.71 20.40 -6.07
N PHE A 150 2.95 19.70 -7.18
CA PHE A 150 3.31 20.31 -8.46
C PHE A 150 2.23 20.15 -9.54
N GLY A 151 1.18 19.40 -9.24
CA GLY A 151 0.10 19.11 -10.19
C GLY A 151 0.51 18.15 -11.30
N SER A 152 -0.42 17.98 -12.22
CA SER A 152 -0.20 17.32 -13.49
C SER A 152 -0.80 18.16 -14.62
N LYS A 153 -0.24 18.04 -15.82
CA LYS A 153 -0.84 18.59 -17.05
C LYS A 153 -1.72 17.57 -17.79
N GLN A 154 -1.67 16.31 -17.39
CA GLN A 154 -2.54 15.27 -17.95
C GLN A 154 -3.63 14.90 -16.96
N LYS A 155 -4.77 14.49 -17.49
CA LYS A 155 -5.88 14.00 -16.70
C LYS A 155 -5.49 12.67 -16.05
N LEU A 156 -5.70 12.57 -14.74
CA LEU A 156 -5.37 11.38 -13.95
C LEU A 156 -6.53 11.00 -13.03
N TYR A 157 -6.43 9.82 -12.44
CA TYR A 157 -7.38 9.28 -11.49
C TYR A 157 -6.61 8.77 -10.28
N GLN A 158 -7.10 9.07 -9.08
CA GLN A 158 -6.64 8.39 -7.88
C GLN A 158 -7.58 7.24 -7.61
N ASP A 159 -7.01 6.05 -7.54
CA ASP A 159 -7.73 4.81 -7.29
C ASP A 159 -7.29 4.22 -5.94
N TYR A 160 -8.10 3.30 -5.41
CA TYR A 160 -7.85 2.67 -4.13
C TYR A 160 -8.39 1.23 -4.07
N CYS A 161 -7.64 0.35 -3.41
CA CYS A 161 -8.02 -1.03 -3.12
C CYS A 161 -8.00 -1.25 -1.60
N PRO A 162 -9.16 -1.43 -0.93
CA PRO A 162 -9.21 -1.61 0.52
C PRO A 162 -8.63 -2.95 1.00
N MET A 163 -8.43 -3.91 0.10
CA MET A 163 -7.89 -5.23 0.44
C MET A 163 -6.36 -5.22 0.55
N TYR A 164 -5.69 -4.28 -0.11
CA TYR A 164 -4.23 -4.24 -0.10
C TYR A 164 -3.72 -3.68 1.22
N ASP A 165 -2.81 -4.42 1.88
CA ASP A 165 -2.17 -4.02 3.15
C ASP A 165 -3.19 -3.59 4.20
N GLU A 166 -4.30 -4.35 4.32
CA GLU A 166 -5.40 -4.05 5.25
C GLU A 166 -6.00 -2.64 5.07
N GLY A 167 -5.91 -2.09 3.86
CA GLY A 167 -6.38 -0.75 3.51
C GLY A 167 -5.42 0.39 3.88
N LYS A 168 -4.21 0.09 4.37
CA LYS A 168 -3.27 1.12 4.80
C LYS A 168 -2.56 1.81 3.64
N SER A 169 -2.27 1.08 2.55
CA SER A 169 -1.42 1.58 1.46
C SER A 169 -1.94 1.29 0.04
N GLY A 170 -3.20 0.89 -0.09
CA GLY A 170 -3.80 0.47 -1.37
C GLY A 170 -4.10 1.58 -2.39
N TYR A 171 -3.47 2.75 -2.33
CA TYR A 171 -3.71 3.89 -3.24
C TYR A 171 -2.78 3.86 -4.45
N TRP A 172 -3.25 4.23 -5.63
CA TRP A 172 -2.40 4.46 -6.82
C TRP A 172 -2.96 5.53 -7.75
N ILE A 173 -2.14 5.96 -8.71
CA ILE A 173 -2.55 6.90 -9.76
C ILE A 173 -2.71 6.15 -11.09
N SER A 174 -3.78 6.45 -11.82
CA SER A 174 -4.11 5.86 -13.11
C SER A 174 -4.35 6.95 -14.16
N GLU A 175 -4.02 6.61 -15.40
CA GLU A 175 -4.29 7.39 -16.61
C GLU A 175 -5.66 7.05 -17.24
N PHE A 176 -6.29 5.98 -16.78
CA PHE A 176 -7.60 5.53 -17.26
C PHE A 176 -8.59 5.44 -16.11
N LYS A 177 -9.86 5.73 -16.41
CA LYS A 177 -10.98 5.55 -15.47
C LYS A 177 -11.27 4.08 -15.16
N VAL A 178 -10.89 3.16 -16.06
CA VAL A 178 -11.06 1.72 -15.87
C VAL A 178 -10.01 1.23 -14.87
N ILE A 179 -10.46 0.52 -13.83
CA ILE A 179 -9.59 -0.04 -12.80
C ILE A 179 -8.72 -1.16 -13.38
N LYS A 180 -7.42 -1.04 -13.13
CA LYS A 180 -6.38 -2.06 -13.41
C LYS A 180 -5.46 -2.13 -12.20
N ASN A 181 -5.76 -3.04 -11.29
CA ASN A 181 -5.15 -3.13 -9.97
C ASN A 181 -3.69 -3.63 -10.04
N PRO A 182 -2.69 -2.77 -9.73
CA PRO A 182 -1.28 -3.16 -9.79
C PRO A 182 -0.85 -4.08 -8.63
N TYR A 183 -1.65 -4.14 -7.56
CA TYR A 183 -1.33 -4.89 -6.35
C TYR A 183 -1.71 -6.36 -6.41
N TYR A 184 -2.66 -6.72 -7.27
CA TYR A 184 -3.12 -8.11 -7.42
C TYR A 184 -3.04 -8.62 -8.87
N GLY A 185 -2.79 -7.75 -9.85
CA GLY A 185 -2.62 -8.17 -11.24
C GLY A 185 -3.82 -8.98 -11.73
N SER A 186 -3.58 -10.08 -12.43
CA SER A 186 -4.64 -10.93 -12.98
C SER A 186 -5.57 -11.56 -11.93
N GLU A 187 -5.12 -11.74 -10.69
CA GLU A 187 -5.94 -12.35 -9.63
C GLU A 187 -7.15 -11.49 -9.26
N MET A 188 -6.97 -10.17 -9.23
CA MET A 188 -8.04 -9.22 -8.88
C MET A 188 -7.92 -7.92 -9.68
N LEU A 189 -7.78 -8.04 -11.00
CA LEU A 189 -7.42 -6.91 -11.88
C LEU A 189 -8.42 -5.75 -11.81
N GLU A 190 -9.69 -6.05 -11.57
CA GLU A 190 -10.78 -5.07 -11.51
C GLU A 190 -11.14 -4.67 -10.06
N CYS A 191 -10.42 -5.19 -9.06
CA CYS A 191 -10.67 -4.87 -7.66
C CYS A 191 -10.18 -3.46 -7.30
N GLY A 192 -11.00 -2.75 -6.52
CA GLY A 192 -10.76 -1.37 -6.11
C GLY A 192 -11.78 -0.42 -6.71
N GLY A 193 -11.55 0.88 -6.54
CA GLY A 193 -12.43 1.92 -7.06
C GLY A 193 -11.72 3.25 -7.21
N MET A 194 -12.27 4.09 -8.09
CA MET A 194 -11.79 5.46 -8.28
C MET A 194 -12.27 6.31 -7.11
N ILE A 195 -11.32 6.97 -6.45
CA ILE A 195 -11.57 7.93 -5.37
C ILE A 195 -11.87 9.30 -5.94
N LYS A 196 -11.06 9.77 -6.90
CA LYS A 196 -11.26 11.06 -7.55
C LYS A 196 -10.57 11.19 -8.90
N GLU A 197 -11.09 12.14 -9.68
CA GLU A 197 -10.45 12.65 -10.89
C GLU A 197 -9.50 13.81 -10.54
N ILE A 198 -8.33 13.84 -11.17
CA ILE A 198 -7.29 14.85 -10.99
C ILE A 198 -7.17 15.65 -12.30
N LYS A 199 -7.28 16.99 -12.20
CA LYS A 199 -7.32 17.93 -13.32
C LYS A 199 -6.19 18.97 -13.27
#